data_AF-A0A8T1VB85-F1
#
_entry.id   AF-A0A8T1VB85-F1
#
_cell.length_a   1.000
_cell.length_b   1.000
_cell.length_c   1.000
_cell.angle_alpha   90.00
_cell.angle_beta   90.00
_cell.angle_gamma   90.00
#
_symmetry.space_group_name_H-M   'P 1'
#
loop_
_entity.id
_entity.type
_entity.pdbx_description
1 polymer ?
#
loop_
_entity_poly.entity_id
_entity_poly.type
_entity_poly.pdbx_seq_one_letter_code
_entity_poly.pdbx_strand_id
1 'polypeptide(L)'
;MASARRRPSVDQVEAQALEAAAGLKSAGARLVCIDFDATFVTVHTGGRWAGTAPALRAHVRRFFLLLVPLLCETGVNVAIVTFSPQVQLIRTVLGLCFDAQVTSQLVVRGDDRTWTLSHDQTGTFLPLWQTDGRHLDRKFKLPFMISAALEVQRRSGAAIRNRDTVLVDDDAVNIRVANDSGVIGVYFDPDEQDEESFCRRIRRLHGPELEPQSAPTPTALKTPSKKPRSGSGVKLAAKEHKFLSTGSGSGARRRLGVAPGSGGGRTSSFNMCTPSPVMKLKCVDFGKPRSKRASRVLRSYSREMEAALPVVSESSSFSVAGEPTSPTKQPASVREPAETRGLQTSPIVYKM
;
A
#
# COMPACT_ATOMS: atom_id res chain seq x y z
N MET A 1 -26.81 24.60 9.55
CA MET A 1 -26.12 25.58 8.69
C MET A 1 -25.07 24.83 7.88
N ALA A 2 -25.27 24.67 6.58
CA ALA A 2 -24.30 24.06 5.70
C ALA A 2 -23.11 25.02 5.57
N SER A 3 -21.93 24.60 6.07
CA SER A 3 -20.69 25.33 5.89
C SER A 3 -20.42 25.44 4.39
N ALA A 4 -20.44 26.66 3.85
CA ALA A 4 -20.14 26.91 2.45
C ALA A 4 -18.70 26.45 2.18
N ARG A 5 -18.55 25.32 1.48
CA ARG A 5 -17.25 24.77 1.06
C ARG A 5 -16.54 25.83 0.22
N ARG A 6 -15.50 26.45 0.80
CA ARG A 6 -14.68 27.46 0.13
C ARG A 6 -13.78 26.69 -0.84
N ARG A 7 -14.00 26.86 -2.15
CA ARG A 7 -13.11 26.25 -3.16
C ARG A 7 -11.70 26.85 -2.99
N PRO A 8 -10.63 26.04 -3.03
CA PRO A 8 -9.28 26.57 -2.98
C PRO A 8 -9.03 27.53 -4.15
N SER A 9 -8.24 28.57 -3.93
CA SER A 9 -7.86 29.49 -5.00
C SER A 9 -6.96 28.79 -6.03
N VAL A 10 -6.98 29.29 -7.27
CA VAL A 10 -6.13 28.80 -8.37
C VAL A 10 -4.67 28.67 -7.93
N ASP A 11 -4.14 29.71 -7.29
CA ASP A 11 -2.73 29.79 -6.90
C ASP A 11 -2.39 28.79 -5.78
N GLN A 12 -3.37 28.46 -4.92
CA GLN A 12 -3.15 27.52 -3.81
C GLN A 12 -2.92 26.10 -4.32
N VAL A 13 -3.74 25.63 -5.28
CA VAL A 13 -3.61 24.27 -5.84
C VAL A 13 -2.27 24.12 -6.59
N GLU A 14 -1.82 25.18 -7.26
CA GLU A 14 -0.52 25.21 -7.93
C GLU A 14 0.64 25.18 -6.93
N ALA A 15 0.60 25.98 -5.88
CA ALA A 15 1.57 25.95 -4.80
C ALA A 15 1.65 24.57 -4.13
N GLN A 16 0.50 23.92 -3.90
CA GLN A 16 0.43 22.58 -3.35
C GLN A 16 0.99 21.52 -4.31
N ALA A 17 0.74 21.63 -5.62
CA ALA A 17 1.33 20.72 -6.61
C ALA A 17 2.86 20.85 -6.67
N LEU A 18 3.38 22.08 -6.57
CA LEU A 18 4.81 22.36 -6.47
C LEU A 18 5.42 21.78 -5.19
N GLU A 19 4.78 22.00 -4.04
CA GLU A 19 5.21 21.43 -2.75
C GLU A 19 5.23 19.91 -2.82
N ALA A 20 4.18 19.29 -3.35
CA ALA A 20 4.08 17.84 -3.49
C ALA A 20 5.18 17.27 -4.41
N ALA A 21 5.42 17.88 -5.58
CA ALA A 21 6.46 17.46 -6.50
C ALA A 21 7.85 17.53 -5.84
N ALA A 22 8.17 18.66 -5.21
CA ALA A 22 9.44 18.86 -4.50
C ALA A 22 9.59 17.88 -3.32
N GLY A 23 8.52 17.66 -2.56
CA GLY A 23 8.51 16.75 -1.42
C GLY A 23 8.70 15.30 -1.82
N LEU A 24 8.01 14.82 -2.86
CA LEU A 24 8.15 13.47 -3.40
C LEU A 24 9.57 13.22 -3.92
N LYS A 25 10.12 14.16 -4.69
CA LYS A 25 11.50 14.07 -5.18
C LYS A 25 12.51 14.07 -4.02
N SER A 26 12.34 14.95 -3.05
CA SER A 26 13.23 15.04 -1.87
C SER A 26 13.14 13.79 -1.00
N ALA A 27 11.99 13.09 -1.00
CA ALA A 27 11.82 11.81 -0.33
C ALA A 27 12.51 10.64 -1.09
N GLY A 28 13.14 10.91 -2.23
CA GLY A 28 13.83 9.91 -3.03
C GLY A 28 12.92 9.14 -4.01
N ALA A 29 11.70 9.62 -4.26
CA ALA A 29 10.81 9.00 -5.24
C ALA A 29 11.43 9.10 -6.65
N ARG A 30 11.56 7.96 -7.32
CA ARG A 30 11.96 7.86 -8.74
C ARG A 30 10.81 7.40 -9.63
N LEU A 31 9.78 6.82 -9.02
CA LEU A 31 8.50 6.45 -9.64
C LEU A 31 7.34 6.82 -8.71
N VAL A 32 6.38 7.57 -9.22
CA VAL A 32 5.09 7.84 -8.56
C VAL A 32 3.99 7.13 -9.33
N CYS A 33 3.38 6.15 -8.69
CA CYS A 33 2.23 5.41 -9.17
C CYS A 33 0.95 6.08 -8.63
N ILE A 34 0.05 6.51 -9.50
CA ILE A 34 -1.17 7.22 -9.13
C ILE A 34 -2.37 6.35 -9.52
N ASP A 35 -3.29 6.14 -8.59
CA ASP A 35 -4.57 5.53 -8.92
C ASP A 35 -5.41 6.41 -9.85
N PHE A 36 -6.22 5.77 -10.68
CA PHE A 36 -7.09 6.45 -11.61
C PHE A 36 -8.44 6.82 -10.99
N ASP A 37 -9.24 5.83 -10.64
CA ASP A 37 -10.62 6.00 -10.13
C ASP A 37 -10.61 6.67 -8.78
N ALA A 38 -11.51 7.64 -8.54
CA ALA A 38 -11.63 8.44 -7.32
C ALA A 38 -10.35 9.19 -6.84
N THR A 39 -9.18 8.89 -7.39
CA THR A 39 -7.90 9.57 -7.17
C THR A 39 -7.61 10.55 -8.30
N PHE A 40 -7.10 10.09 -9.46
CA PHE A 40 -6.77 10.99 -10.58
C PHE A 40 -8.01 11.68 -11.17
N VAL A 41 -9.12 10.95 -11.27
CA VAL A 41 -10.44 11.49 -11.60
C VAL A 41 -11.32 11.56 -10.35
N THR A 42 -12.27 12.49 -10.33
CA THR A 42 -13.19 12.67 -9.19
C THR A 42 -14.28 11.61 -9.09
N VAL A 43 -14.39 10.72 -10.08
CA VAL A 43 -15.48 9.73 -10.19
C VAL A 43 -14.93 8.32 -10.07
N HIS A 44 -15.75 7.41 -9.57
CA HIS A 44 -15.46 5.98 -9.59
C HIS A 44 -16.09 5.37 -10.84
N THR A 45 -15.28 4.94 -11.82
CA THR A 45 -15.78 4.35 -13.08
C THR A 45 -16.25 2.90 -12.91
N GLY A 46 -15.94 2.28 -11.77
CA GLY A 46 -16.24 0.86 -11.53
C GLY A 46 -15.45 -0.06 -12.46
N GLY A 47 -14.31 0.41 -12.99
CA GLY A 47 -13.51 -0.27 -13.99
C GLY A 47 -14.11 -0.23 -15.41
N ARG A 48 -15.31 0.31 -15.61
CA ARG A 48 -15.99 0.35 -16.91
C ARG A 48 -16.75 1.66 -17.11
N TRP A 49 -16.01 2.71 -17.46
CA TRP A 49 -16.59 3.95 -17.97
C TRP A 49 -17.31 3.71 -19.31
N ALA A 50 -18.59 4.06 -19.36
CA ALA A 50 -19.43 3.90 -20.55
C ALA A 50 -19.42 5.13 -21.48
N GLY A 51 -18.97 6.28 -20.98
CA GLY A 51 -18.92 7.52 -21.75
C GLY A 51 -17.68 7.64 -22.63
N THR A 52 -17.47 8.83 -23.19
CA THR A 52 -16.32 9.14 -24.05
C THR A 52 -15.11 9.61 -23.23
N ALA A 53 -13.91 9.61 -23.83
CA ALA A 53 -12.71 10.15 -23.19
C ALA A 53 -12.83 11.65 -22.84
N PRO A 54 -13.38 12.54 -23.70
CA PRO A 54 -13.61 13.94 -23.31
C PRO A 54 -14.57 14.10 -22.12
N ALA A 55 -15.60 13.26 -22.02
CA ALA A 55 -16.50 13.28 -20.88
C ALA A 55 -15.77 12.87 -19.59
N LEU A 56 -14.92 11.84 -19.64
CA LEU A 56 -14.11 11.43 -18.49
C LEU A 56 -13.03 12.46 -18.13
N ARG A 57 -12.45 13.13 -19.15
CA ARG A 57 -11.46 14.20 -18.98
C ARG A 57 -12.00 15.36 -18.13
N ALA A 58 -13.29 15.66 -18.21
CA ALA A 58 -13.94 16.69 -17.39
C ALA A 58 -13.90 16.37 -15.89
N HIS A 59 -13.68 15.10 -15.52
CA HIS A 59 -13.57 14.65 -14.13
C HIS A 59 -12.11 14.58 -13.64
N VAL A 60 -11.11 14.85 -14.47
CA VAL A 60 -9.71 14.82 -14.03
C VAL A 60 -9.47 15.95 -13.03
N ARG A 61 -8.89 15.62 -11.87
CA ARG A 61 -8.62 16.61 -10.83
C ARG A 61 -7.53 17.56 -11.30
N ARG A 62 -7.79 18.86 -11.10
CA ARG A 62 -6.84 19.93 -11.45
C ARG A 62 -5.47 19.73 -10.80
N PHE A 63 -5.44 19.30 -9.54
CA PHE A 63 -4.19 19.03 -8.83
C PHE A 63 -3.26 18.11 -9.61
N PHE A 64 -3.76 16.99 -10.15
CA PHE A 64 -2.95 16.07 -10.94
C PHE A 64 -2.60 16.59 -12.34
N LEU A 65 -3.39 17.51 -12.90
CA LEU A 65 -2.99 18.21 -14.13
C LEU A 65 -1.73 19.06 -13.93
N LEU A 66 -1.51 19.56 -12.70
CA LEU A 66 -0.35 20.37 -12.35
C LEU A 66 0.80 19.49 -11.84
N LEU A 67 0.51 18.53 -10.97
CA LEU A 67 1.52 17.68 -10.34
C LEU A 67 2.26 16.78 -11.36
N VAL A 68 1.55 16.18 -12.32
CA VAL A 68 2.16 15.21 -13.24
C VAL A 68 3.28 15.83 -14.10
N PRO A 69 3.08 16.98 -14.79
CA PRO A 69 4.16 17.66 -15.50
C PRO A 69 5.35 18.01 -14.60
N LEU A 70 5.09 18.54 -13.40
CA LEU A 70 6.15 18.91 -12.44
C LEU A 70 7.00 17.71 -12.01
N LEU A 71 6.39 16.54 -11.82
CA LEU A 71 7.12 15.31 -11.53
C LEU A 71 8.00 14.91 -12.72
N CYS A 72 7.47 14.93 -13.94
CA CYS A 72 8.22 14.61 -15.15
C CYS A 72 9.41 15.56 -15.37
N GLU A 73 9.20 16.88 -15.25
CA GLU A 73 10.25 17.90 -15.38
C GLU A 73 11.39 17.72 -14.37
N THR A 74 11.05 17.25 -13.17
CA THR A 74 12.04 17.02 -12.12
C THR A 74 12.72 15.65 -12.20
N GLY A 75 12.42 14.85 -13.23
CA GLY A 75 13.02 13.54 -13.49
C GLY A 75 12.38 12.39 -12.72
N VAL A 76 11.20 12.60 -12.11
CA VAL A 76 10.43 11.55 -11.44
C VAL A 76 9.48 10.91 -12.46
N ASN A 77 9.58 9.59 -12.62
CA ASN A 77 8.71 8.87 -13.53
C ASN A 77 7.29 8.80 -12.96
N VAL A 78 6.28 8.87 -13.82
CA VAL A 78 4.88 8.80 -13.39
C VAL A 78 4.20 7.62 -14.07
N ALA A 79 3.44 6.85 -13.28
CA ALA A 79 2.59 5.79 -13.79
C ALA A 79 1.15 5.95 -13.30
N ILE A 80 0.18 5.67 -14.16
CA ILE A 80 -1.19 5.41 -13.75
C ILE A 80 -1.35 3.91 -13.51
N VAL A 81 -1.73 3.53 -12.29
CA VAL A 81 -1.95 2.14 -11.88
C VAL A 81 -3.39 1.95 -11.43
N THR A 82 -4.15 1.11 -12.12
CA THR A 82 -5.59 0.97 -11.90
C THR A 82 -6.04 -0.48 -12.08
N PHE A 83 -7.15 -0.86 -11.44
CA PHE A 83 -7.82 -2.12 -11.73
C PHE A 83 -8.69 -2.05 -13.00
N SER A 84 -8.87 -0.88 -13.61
CA SER A 84 -9.64 -0.76 -14.84
C SER A 84 -8.95 -1.50 -16.00
N PRO A 85 -9.67 -2.36 -16.76
CA PRO A 85 -9.16 -2.93 -18.00
C PRO A 85 -9.13 -1.94 -19.17
N GLN A 86 -9.71 -0.74 -19.05
CA GLN A 86 -9.85 0.21 -20.17
C GLN A 86 -8.59 1.06 -20.39
N VAL A 87 -7.42 0.43 -20.50
CA VAL A 87 -6.12 1.13 -20.64
C VAL A 87 -6.08 2.09 -21.83
N GLN A 88 -6.66 1.70 -22.97
CA GLN A 88 -6.68 2.56 -24.16
C GLN A 88 -7.52 3.83 -23.95
N LEU A 89 -8.65 3.73 -23.24
CA LEU A 89 -9.46 4.89 -22.88
C LEU A 89 -8.66 5.84 -21.99
N ILE A 90 -7.99 5.30 -20.97
CA ILE A 90 -7.16 6.09 -20.04
C ILE A 90 -6.03 6.79 -20.78
N ARG A 91 -5.34 6.12 -21.70
CA ARG A 91 -4.32 6.75 -22.56
C ARG A 91 -4.89 7.91 -23.37
N THR A 92 -6.08 7.75 -23.96
CA THR A 92 -6.76 8.84 -24.67
C THR A 92 -7.08 10.00 -23.74
N VAL A 93 -7.56 9.75 -22.51
CA VAL A 93 -7.80 10.81 -21.52
C VAL A 93 -6.51 11.54 -21.17
N LEU A 94 -5.41 10.84 -20.93
CA LEU A 94 -4.11 11.45 -20.62
C LEU A 94 -3.60 12.30 -21.79
N GLY A 95 -3.77 11.86 -23.04
CA GLY A 95 -3.45 12.66 -24.22
C GLY A 95 -4.33 13.91 -24.42
N LEU A 96 -5.50 13.97 -23.77
CA LEU A 96 -6.32 15.18 -23.67
C LEU A 96 -5.95 16.05 -22.46
N CYS A 97 -5.19 15.51 -21.49
CA CYS A 97 -4.73 16.24 -20.30
C CYS A 97 -3.42 16.97 -20.55
N PHE A 98 -2.49 16.33 -21.26
CA PHE A 98 -1.10 16.74 -21.33
C PHE A 98 -0.62 16.80 -22.78
N ASP A 99 0.47 17.53 -23.01
CA ASP A 99 1.14 17.50 -24.31
C ASP A 99 1.74 16.11 -24.63
N ALA A 100 2.20 15.95 -25.87
CA ALA A 100 2.78 14.69 -26.33
C ALA A 100 4.06 14.29 -25.58
N GLN A 101 4.85 15.28 -25.12
CA GLN A 101 6.10 15.03 -24.42
C GLN A 101 5.85 14.41 -23.06
N VAL A 102 4.97 14.99 -22.24
CA VAL A 102 4.56 14.43 -20.95
C VAL A 102 3.84 13.10 -21.16
N THR A 103 2.87 13.03 -22.07
CA THR A 103 2.11 11.80 -22.34
C THR A 103 2.99 10.62 -22.72
N SER A 104 4.05 10.84 -23.51
CA SER A 104 4.99 9.77 -23.92
C SER A 104 5.82 9.20 -22.76
N GLN A 105 6.06 10.00 -21.72
CA GLN A 105 6.81 9.59 -20.54
C GLN A 105 5.95 8.73 -19.59
N LEU A 106 4.63 8.93 -19.60
CA LEU A 106 3.73 8.21 -18.68
C LEU A 106 3.69 6.71 -18.97
N VAL A 107 3.65 5.94 -17.88
CA VAL A 107 3.34 4.51 -17.94
C VAL A 107 1.89 4.29 -17.52
N VAL A 108 1.15 3.45 -18.24
CA VAL A 108 -0.23 3.09 -17.86
C VAL A 108 -0.28 1.57 -17.67
N ARG A 109 -0.67 1.13 -16.48
CA ARG A 109 -0.90 -0.27 -16.12
C ARG A 109 -2.29 -0.43 -15.56
N GLY A 110 -3.18 -0.96 -16.41
CA GLY A 110 -4.53 -1.39 -16.05
C GLY A 110 -4.69 -2.90 -16.14
N ASP A 111 -5.89 -3.39 -15.84
CA ASP A 111 -6.23 -4.81 -15.88
C ASP A 111 -6.58 -5.32 -17.29
N ASP A 112 -5.83 -4.90 -18.31
CA ASP A 112 -6.14 -5.15 -19.73
C ASP A 112 -5.59 -6.48 -20.28
N ARG A 113 -4.89 -7.25 -19.43
CA ARG A 113 -4.22 -8.51 -19.77
C ARG A 113 -3.16 -8.41 -20.90
N THR A 114 -2.77 -7.20 -21.31
CA THR A 114 -1.73 -7.01 -22.35
C THR A 114 -0.32 -7.22 -21.83
N TRP A 115 -0.18 -7.34 -20.51
CA TRP A 115 1.07 -7.57 -19.82
C TRP A 115 0.88 -8.64 -18.74
N THR A 116 1.94 -9.41 -18.52
CA THR A 116 2.06 -10.39 -17.44
C THR A 116 3.29 -10.06 -16.60
N LEU A 117 3.29 -10.56 -15.37
CA LEU A 117 4.43 -10.43 -14.45
C LEU A 117 4.74 -11.81 -13.90
N SER A 118 5.91 -12.34 -14.24
CA SER A 118 6.41 -13.59 -13.68
C SER A 118 7.20 -13.33 -12.39
N HIS A 119 7.29 -14.33 -11.52
CA HIS A 119 7.90 -14.15 -10.20
C HIS A 119 9.39 -13.78 -10.28
N ASP A 120 10.11 -14.36 -11.25
CA ASP A 120 11.53 -14.06 -11.53
C ASP A 120 11.78 -12.60 -11.90
N GLN A 121 10.82 -11.95 -12.57
CA GLN A 121 10.91 -10.54 -12.94
C GLN A 121 10.79 -9.58 -11.75
N THR A 122 10.30 -10.08 -10.60
CA THR A 122 10.08 -9.24 -9.41
C THR A 122 11.36 -9.01 -8.58
N GLY A 123 12.43 -9.77 -8.86
CA GLY A 123 13.64 -9.80 -8.05
C GLY A 123 14.37 -8.46 -7.94
N THR A 124 14.33 -7.62 -8.97
CA THR A 124 14.98 -6.29 -8.94
C THR A 124 14.18 -5.24 -8.20
N PHE A 125 12.85 -5.41 -8.08
CA PHE A 125 11.97 -4.47 -7.40
C PHE A 125 12.01 -4.65 -5.88
N LEU A 126 12.36 -5.84 -5.40
CA LEU A 126 12.09 -6.28 -4.02
C LEU A 126 13.37 -6.60 -3.26
N PRO A 127 13.32 -6.51 -1.92
CA PRO A 127 13.40 -7.75 -1.17
C PRO A 127 12.04 -8.10 -0.56
N LEU A 128 11.48 -9.25 -0.93
CA LEU A 128 10.11 -9.74 -0.59
C LEU A 128 9.97 -10.33 0.82
N TRP A 129 10.99 -10.25 1.66
CA TRP A 129 11.10 -11.02 2.91
C TRP A 129 9.91 -10.88 3.87
N GLN A 130 9.09 -9.83 3.75
CA GLN A 130 7.89 -9.65 4.57
C GLN A 130 6.63 -10.34 3.99
N THR A 131 6.51 -10.42 2.66
CA THR A 131 5.28 -10.92 2.02
C THR A 131 5.45 -12.28 1.35
N ASP A 132 6.66 -12.78 1.09
CA ASP A 132 6.87 -14.10 0.46
C ASP A 132 6.10 -14.26 -0.87
N GLY A 133 6.07 -13.19 -1.67
CA GLY A 133 5.30 -13.15 -2.91
C GLY A 133 3.78 -13.00 -2.74
N ARG A 134 3.27 -12.90 -1.50
CA ARG A 134 1.88 -12.49 -1.24
C ARG A 134 1.63 -11.12 -1.89
N HIS A 135 0.46 -10.97 -2.48
CA HIS A 135 0.01 -9.76 -3.20
C HIS A 135 0.54 -9.57 -4.63
N LEU A 136 1.14 -10.59 -5.26
CA LEU A 136 1.40 -10.57 -6.71
C LEU A 136 0.17 -10.89 -7.58
N ASP A 137 -0.97 -11.21 -6.95
CA ASP A 137 -2.27 -11.33 -7.62
C ASP A 137 -2.78 -9.95 -8.06
N ARG A 138 -3.43 -9.89 -9.22
CA ARG A 138 -4.02 -8.68 -9.83
C ARG A 138 -5.19 -8.09 -9.03
N LYS A 139 -5.61 -8.74 -7.94
CA LYS A 139 -6.48 -8.18 -6.88
C LYS A 139 -5.78 -7.08 -6.06
N PHE A 140 -4.45 -6.97 -6.14
CA PHE A 140 -3.68 -5.94 -5.46
C PHE A 140 -2.92 -5.08 -6.48
N LYS A 141 -2.55 -3.85 -6.10
CA LYS A 141 -1.82 -2.95 -6.99
C LYS A 141 -0.35 -3.26 -7.17
N LEU A 142 0.22 -4.08 -6.29
CA LEU A 142 1.64 -4.43 -6.32
C LEU A 142 2.13 -4.92 -7.70
N PRO A 143 1.49 -5.89 -8.39
CA PRO A 143 1.92 -6.30 -9.72
C PRO A 143 1.88 -5.19 -10.77
N PHE A 144 0.91 -4.25 -10.67
CA PHE A 144 0.81 -3.10 -11.57
C PHE A 144 1.97 -2.14 -11.36
N MET A 145 2.32 -1.86 -10.09
CA MET A 145 3.47 -1.03 -9.73
C MET A 145 4.79 -1.66 -10.18
N ILE A 146 4.99 -2.97 -9.95
CA ILE A 146 6.19 -3.69 -10.42
C ILE A 146 6.29 -3.62 -11.94
N SER A 147 5.19 -3.89 -12.65
CA SER A 147 5.16 -3.82 -14.11
C SER A 147 5.45 -2.43 -14.66
N ALA A 148 5.02 -1.38 -13.94
CA ALA A 148 5.37 0.00 -14.28
C ALA A 148 6.85 0.30 -14.01
N ALA A 149 7.40 -0.16 -12.88
CA ALA A 149 8.81 -0.02 -12.56
C ALA A 149 9.73 -0.72 -13.58
N LEU A 150 9.36 -1.92 -14.04
CA LEU A 150 10.07 -2.65 -15.08
C LEU A 150 10.02 -1.92 -16.44
N GLU A 151 8.90 -1.28 -16.77
CA GLU A 151 8.79 -0.44 -17.97
C GLU A 151 9.76 0.75 -17.90
N VAL A 152 9.77 1.45 -16.78
CA VAL A 152 10.68 2.59 -16.54
C VAL A 152 12.14 2.13 -16.57
N GLN A 153 12.46 1.00 -15.95
CA GLN A 153 13.79 0.42 -15.98
C GLN A 153 14.22 0.09 -17.42
N ARG A 154 13.32 -0.43 -18.26
CA ARG A 154 13.64 -0.72 -19.66
C ARG A 154 13.94 0.55 -20.47
N ARG A 155 13.25 1.65 -20.18
CA ARG A 155 13.45 2.94 -20.85
C ARG A 155 14.71 3.67 -20.39
N SER A 156 14.99 3.64 -19.09
CA SER A 156 16.07 4.44 -18.47
C SER A 156 17.36 3.66 -18.23
N GLY A 157 17.32 2.31 -18.27
CA GLY A 157 18.42 1.43 -17.88
C GLY A 157 18.64 1.32 -16.36
N ALA A 158 18.01 2.16 -15.56
CA ALA A 158 18.21 2.20 -14.11
C ALA A 158 17.12 1.40 -13.38
N ALA A 159 17.51 0.46 -12.51
CA ALA A 159 16.55 -0.32 -11.73
C ALA A 159 15.74 0.59 -10.79
N ILE A 160 14.42 0.43 -10.79
CA ILE A 160 13.48 1.07 -9.86
C ILE A 160 13.07 0.04 -8.82
N ARG A 161 13.28 0.34 -7.54
CA ARG A 161 12.96 -0.55 -6.42
C ARG A 161 11.71 -0.09 -5.67
N ASN A 162 11.19 -0.94 -4.79
CA ASN A 162 10.07 -0.61 -3.91
C ASN A 162 10.29 0.67 -3.10
N ARG A 163 11.49 0.84 -2.51
CA ARG A 163 11.86 2.06 -1.76
C ARG A 163 11.93 3.33 -2.61
N ASP A 164 12.08 3.19 -3.93
CA ASP A 164 12.13 4.31 -4.87
C ASP A 164 10.73 4.65 -5.42
N THR A 165 9.70 3.89 -5.01
CA THR A 165 8.35 3.96 -5.55
C THR A 165 7.37 4.49 -4.51
N VAL A 166 6.50 5.40 -4.94
CA VAL A 166 5.38 5.93 -4.15
C VAL A 166 4.06 5.52 -4.81
N LEU A 167 3.08 5.07 -4.03
CA LEU A 167 1.69 4.87 -4.45
C LEU A 167 0.82 6.00 -3.89
N VAL A 168 0.04 6.64 -4.76
CA VAL A 168 -1.03 7.57 -4.40
C VAL A 168 -2.37 6.92 -4.71
N ASP A 169 -3.22 6.76 -3.70
CA ASP A 169 -4.45 5.96 -3.78
C ASP A 169 -5.47 6.44 -2.75
N ASP A 170 -6.76 6.40 -3.10
CA ASP A 170 -7.87 6.72 -2.20
C ASP A 170 -8.40 5.54 -1.41
N ASP A 171 -7.90 4.33 -1.66
CA ASP A 171 -8.21 3.15 -0.86
C ASP A 171 -7.10 2.89 0.17
N ALA A 172 -7.45 3.03 1.46
CA ALA A 172 -6.56 2.77 2.57
C ALA A 172 -6.03 1.31 2.60
N VAL A 173 -6.77 0.35 2.03
CA VAL A 173 -6.32 -1.05 1.88
C VAL A 173 -5.16 -1.14 0.89
N ASN A 174 -5.27 -0.48 -0.27
CA ASN A 174 -4.18 -0.41 -1.26
C ASN A 174 -2.93 0.24 -0.67
N ILE A 175 -3.11 1.36 0.04
CA ILE A 175 -2.03 2.05 0.75
C ILE A 175 -1.36 1.14 1.79
N ARG A 176 -2.15 0.40 2.56
CA ARG A 176 -1.61 -0.54 3.54
C ARG A 176 -0.81 -1.67 2.88
N VAL A 177 -1.32 -2.27 1.80
CA VAL A 177 -0.64 -3.34 1.07
C VAL A 177 0.66 -2.84 0.44
N ALA A 178 0.67 -1.62 -0.12
CA ALA A 178 1.88 -0.98 -0.61
C ALA A 178 2.93 -0.83 0.49
N ASN A 179 2.54 -0.28 1.65
CA ASN A 179 3.42 -0.11 2.80
C ASN A 179 3.94 -1.46 3.36
N ASP A 180 3.08 -2.48 3.47
CA ASP A 180 3.47 -3.85 3.86
C ASP A 180 4.44 -4.49 2.84
N SER A 181 4.54 -3.95 1.61
CA SER A 181 5.47 -4.37 0.55
C SER A 181 6.72 -3.48 0.43
N GLY A 182 6.89 -2.52 1.34
CA GLY A 182 8.01 -1.57 1.33
C GLY A 182 7.92 -0.49 0.24
N VAL A 183 6.74 -0.32 -0.38
CA VAL A 183 6.41 0.83 -1.24
C VAL A 183 5.80 1.91 -0.36
N ILE A 184 6.19 3.17 -0.54
CA ILE A 184 5.63 4.27 0.23
C ILE A 184 4.20 4.53 -0.24
N GLY A 185 3.20 4.31 0.62
CA GLY A 185 1.81 4.64 0.32
C GLY A 185 1.41 6.02 0.87
N VAL A 186 0.98 6.91 -0.01
CA VAL A 186 0.39 8.21 0.33
C VAL A 186 -1.12 8.15 0.05
N TYR A 187 -1.90 8.05 1.12
CA TYR A 187 -3.35 8.13 1.02
C TYR A 187 -3.77 9.45 0.35
N PHE A 188 -4.74 9.43 -0.54
CA PHE A 188 -5.38 10.60 -1.12
C PHE A 188 -6.85 10.59 -0.70
N ASP A 189 -7.31 11.58 0.06
CA ASP A 189 -8.71 11.61 0.48
C ASP A 189 -9.52 12.39 -0.57
N PRO A 190 -10.46 11.74 -1.29
CA PRO A 190 -11.22 12.38 -2.35
C PRO A 190 -12.17 13.47 -1.86
N ASP A 191 -12.53 13.44 -0.56
CA ASP A 191 -13.50 14.31 0.09
C ASP A 191 -12.88 15.54 0.78
N GLU A 192 -11.54 15.58 0.89
CA GLU A 192 -10.81 16.76 1.38
C GLU A 192 -11.01 17.97 0.45
N GLN A 193 -11.10 19.17 1.05
CA GLN A 193 -11.43 20.40 0.31
C GLN A 193 -10.26 20.92 -0.53
N ASP A 194 -9.05 20.67 -0.07
CA ASP A 194 -7.79 21.07 -0.68
C ASP A 194 -6.75 19.96 -0.48
N GLU A 195 -5.59 20.15 -1.10
CA GLU A 195 -4.52 19.18 -1.10
C GLU A 195 -3.51 19.41 0.03
N GLU A 196 -3.85 20.21 1.04
CA GLU A 196 -2.96 20.52 2.18
C GLU A 196 -2.66 19.27 3.01
N SER A 197 -3.68 18.48 3.29
CA SER A 197 -3.52 17.19 3.98
C SER A 197 -2.67 16.22 3.18
N PHE A 198 -2.77 16.25 1.84
CA PHE A 198 -1.91 15.44 0.96
C PHE A 198 -0.45 15.90 1.04
N CYS A 199 -0.19 17.21 0.93
CA CYS A 199 1.14 17.79 1.09
C CYS A 199 1.73 17.52 2.48
N ARG A 200 0.93 17.60 3.53
CA ARG A 200 1.33 17.23 4.91
C ARG A 200 1.74 15.76 5.03
N ARG A 201 1.06 14.85 4.33
CA ARG A 201 1.46 13.42 4.28
C ARG A 201 2.81 13.25 3.58
N ILE A 202 3.05 14.00 2.51
CA ILE A 202 4.34 14.01 1.80
C ILE A 202 5.46 14.55 2.69
N ARG A 203 5.26 15.66 3.42
CA ARG A 203 6.26 16.20 4.36
C ARG A 203 6.69 15.20 5.44
N ARG A 204 5.77 14.34 5.89
CA ARG A 204 6.08 13.30 6.87
C ARG A 204 6.96 12.17 6.33
N LEU A 205 7.15 12.09 5.01
CA LEU A 205 8.06 11.11 4.41
C LEU A 205 9.53 11.39 4.72
N HIS A 206 9.89 12.65 5.01
CA HIS A 206 11.26 13.04 5.37
C HIS A 206 11.67 12.66 6.80
N GLY A 207 10.82 11.92 7.53
CA GLY A 207 11.06 11.54 8.91
C GLY A 207 10.80 12.69 9.89
N PRO A 208 10.83 12.43 11.21
CA PRO A 208 10.71 13.46 12.23
C PRO A 208 12.06 14.17 12.40
N GLU A 209 12.48 14.94 11.42
CA GLU A 209 13.62 15.84 11.58
C GLU A 209 13.14 17.25 11.21
N LEU A 210 13.07 18.13 12.22
CA LEU A 210 12.71 19.55 12.16
C LEU A 210 11.21 19.90 12.20
N GLU A 211 10.47 19.39 13.18
CA GLU A 211 9.60 20.33 13.91
C GLU A 211 10.53 21.14 14.82
N PRO A 212 10.59 22.49 14.72
CA PRO A 212 11.21 23.29 15.76
C PRO A 212 10.40 23.06 17.02
N GLN A 213 10.91 22.20 17.90
CA GLN A 213 10.43 22.14 19.27
C GLN A 213 10.59 23.55 19.83
N SER A 214 9.48 24.27 19.91
CA SER A 214 9.37 25.44 20.77
C SER A 214 9.89 25.01 22.14
N ALA A 215 10.89 25.73 22.62
CA ALA A 215 11.66 25.39 23.80
C ALA A 215 10.74 24.96 24.96
N PRO A 216 11.03 23.86 25.66
CA PRO A 216 10.30 23.54 26.87
C PRO A 216 10.60 24.62 27.90
N THR A 217 9.62 25.47 28.16
CA THR A 217 9.57 26.31 29.37
C THR A 217 9.85 25.40 30.57
N PRO A 218 10.82 25.72 31.45
CA PRO A 218 11.18 24.82 32.54
C PRO A 218 10.06 24.80 33.58
N THR A 219 9.18 23.82 33.49
CA THR A 219 8.25 23.49 34.58
C THR A 219 9.02 22.76 35.67
N ALA A 220 9.10 23.42 36.83
CA ALA A 220 9.73 22.92 38.03
C ALA A 220 9.26 21.49 38.37
N LEU A 221 10.25 20.61 38.59
CA LEU A 221 10.11 19.27 39.13
C LEU A 221 9.35 19.32 40.48
N LYS A 222 8.07 18.97 40.47
CA LYS A 222 7.34 18.63 41.71
C LYS A 222 7.51 17.14 41.98
N THR A 223 8.42 16.83 42.90
CA THR A 223 8.53 15.51 43.53
C THR A 223 7.26 15.16 44.32
N PRO A 224 6.78 13.90 44.31
CA PRO A 224 5.67 13.48 45.14
C PRO A 224 6.11 13.42 46.62
N SER A 225 5.73 14.43 47.39
CA SER A 225 5.89 14.45 48.85
C SER A 225 4.84 13.55 49.51
N LYS A 226 5.30 12.55 50.26
CA LYS A 226 4.50 11.67 51.12
C LYS A 226 3.82 12.52 52.21
N LYS A 227 2.49 12.61 52.21
CA LYS A 227 1.74 13.11 53.37
C LYS A 227 1.56 12.00 54.41
N PRO A 228 1.79 12.26 55.71
CA PRO A 228 1.44 11.35 56.79
C PRO A 228 -0.07 11.35 57.02
N ARG A 229 -0.60 10.14 57.27
CA ARG A 229 -2.01 9.85 57.51
C ARG A 229 -2.28 10.07 59.00
N SER A 230 -2.93 11.18 59.35
CA SER A 230 -3.51 11.42 60.68
C SER A 230 -4.94 10.86 60.69
N GLY A 231 -5.23 10.07 61.72
CA GLY A 231 -6.52 9.40 61.91
C GLY A 231 -7.50 10.18 62.77
N SER A 232 -8.77 9.87 62.56
CA SER A 232 -9.91 9.91 63.49
C SER A 232 -11.08 9.32 62.68
N GLY A 233 -11.81 8.26 63.01
CA GLY A 233 -12.09 7.66 64.31
C GLY A 233 -13.61 7.73 64.55
N VAL A 234 -14.41 6.83 63.96
CA VAL A 234 -15.78 6.51 64.46
C VAL A 234 -16.08 5.02 64.23
N LYS A 235 -16.74 4.44 65.23
CA LYS A 235 -16.92 3.04 65.59
C LYS A 235 -18.33 2.52 65.23
N LEU A 236 -18.40 1.18 65.11
CA LEU A 236 -19.52 0.26 65.42
C LEU A 236 -20.76 0.23 64.50
N ALA A 237 -21.02 -0.95 63.91
CA ALA A 237 -22.14 -1.81 64.35
C ALA A 237 -21.99 -3.22 63.77
N ALA A 238 -22.19 -4.21 64.63
CA ALA A 238 -22.13 -5.64 64.34
C ALA A 238 -23.46 -6.16 63.78
N LYS A 239 -23.41 -7.24 63.01
CA LYS A 239 -24.44 -8.29 63.06
C LYS A 239 -23.88 -9.62 62.57
N GLU A 240 -23.78 -10.55 63.50
CA GLU A 240 -23.68 -11.99 63.26
C GLU A 240 -24.98 -12.49 62.61
N HIS A 241 -24.88 -13.50 61.74
CA HIS A 241 -25.87 -14.58 61.72
C HIS A 241 -25.18 -15.91 61.38
N LYS A 242 -25.58 -16.92 62.16
CA LYS A 242 -25.02 -18.24 62.37
C LYS A 242 -25.95 -19.26 61.68
N PHE A 243 -25.36 -20.21 60.95
CA PHE A 243 -25.77 -21.59 60.68
C PHE A 243 -27.19 -21.90 60.15
N LEU A 244 -27.25 -22.78 59.13
CA LEU A 244 -27.76 -24.15 59.26
C LEU A 244 -27.35 -25.01 58.05
N SER A 245 -26.84 -26.21 58.36
CA SER A 245 -26.52 -27.30 57.44
C SER A 245 -27.74 -28.19 57.18
N THR A 246 -27.83 -28.76 55.98
CA THR A 246 -28.24 -30.15 55.65
C THR A 246 -27.58 -30.47 54.28
N GLY A 247 -26.94 -31.61 53.99
CA GLY A 247 -26.86 -32.91 54.62
C GLY A 247 -27.38 -34.00 53.68
N SER A 248 -26.49 -34.71 52.97
CA SER A 248 -26.60 -36.10 52.42
C SER A 248 -25.52 -36.26 51.33
N GLY A 249 -24.43 -37.01 51.51
CA GLY A 249 -24.33 -38.49 51.53
C GLY A 249 -23.92 -38.93 50.11
N SER A 250 -22.92 -39.75 49.78
CA SER A 250 -22.18 -40.88 50.37
C SER A 250 -20.97 -41.11 49.41
N GLY A 251 -19.81 -41.68 49.68
CA GLY A 251 -19.24 -42.39 50.83
C GLY A 251 -17.91 -43.04 50.41
N ALA A 252 -17.12 -43.44 51.42
CA ALA A 252 -16.08 -44.50 51.43
C ALA A 252 -14.79 -44.30 50.57
N ARG A 253 -13.58 -44.70 50.98
CA ARG A 253 -13.01 -45.31 52.21
C ARG A 253 -11.47 -45.33 52.01
N ARG A 254 -10.71 -45.08 53.10
CA ARG A 254 -9.48 -45.78 53.59
C ARG A 254 -8.22 -45.80 52.68
N ARG A 255 -6.96 -45.76 53.14
CA ARG A 255 -6.31 -45.77 54.48
C ARG A 255 -4.79 -45.51 54.28
N LEU A 256 -4.17 -44.90 55.31
CA LEU A 256 -2.82 -45.11 55.92
C LEU A 256 -1.60 -45.01 55.00
N GLY A 257 -0.63 -44.13 55.23
CA GLY A 257 0.27 -43.97 56.40
C GLY A 257 1.70 -44.12 55.85
N VAL A 258 2.82 -43.55 56.30
CA VAL A 258 3.37 -43.22 57.62
C VAL A 258 4.67 -42.42 57.31
N ALA A 259 4.95 -41.35 58.06
CA ALA A 259 6.26 -40.66 58.13
C ALA A 259 7.17 -41.41 59.17
N PRO A 260 8.48 -41.13 59.41
CA PRO A 260 9.00 -39.77 59.66
C PRO A 260 10.52 -39.51 59.46
N GLY A 261 10.90 -38.24 59.69
CA GLY A 261 12.22 -37.81 60.20
C GLY A 261 13.21 -37.34 59.13
N SER A 262 14.13 -36.39 59.35
CA SER A 262 14.42 -35.40 60.40
C SER A 262 15.67 -34.62 59.92
N GLY A 263 15.79 -33.33 60.26
CA GLY A 263 17.03 -32.52 60.13
C GLY A 263 17.30 -31.97 58.73
N GLY A 264 17.77 -30.74 58.51
CA GLY A 264 18.44 -29.79 59.38
C GLY A 264 19.65 -29.22 58.64
N GLY A 265 19.65 -27.92 58.34
CA GLY A 265 20.89 -27.14 58.18
C GLY A 265 21.34 -26.74 56.77
N ARG A 266 21.48 -25.42 56.61
CA ARG A 266 22.51 -24.68 55.83
C ARG A 266 22.46 -24.76 54.30
N THR A 267 21.93 -23.70 53.69
CA THR A 267 22.23 -23.36 52.30
C THR A 267 23.52 -22.54 52.22
N SER A 268 24.46 -23.10 51.45
CA SER A 268 25.76 -22.53 51.07
C SER A 268 25.57 -21.37 50.10
N SER A 269 26.24 -20.25 50.37
CA SER A 269 26.32 -19.08 49.49
C SER A 269 27.19 -19.40 48.26
N PHE A 270 26.55 -19.51 47.10
CA PHE A 270 27.26 -19.54 45.81
C PHE A 270 27.70 -18.11 45.44
N ASN A 271 29.00 -17.86 45.45
CA ASN A 271 29.63 -16.73 44.77
C ASN A 271 29.73 -17.07 43.28
N MET A 272 29.05 -16.31 42.41
CA MET A 272 29.22 -16.39 40.97
C MET A 272 29.77 -15.07 40.42
N CYS A 273 31.01 -15.18 39.93
CA CYS A 273 31.67 -14.43 38.85
C CYS A 273 30.90 -13.23 38.24
N THR A 274 31.48 -12.04 38.39
CA THR A 274 31.19 -10.88 37.54
C THR A 274 31.84 -11.06 36.16
N PRO A 275 31.10 -11.03 35.04
CA PRO A 275 31.73 -10.97 33.72
C PRO A 275 32.16 -9.53 33.40
N SER A 276 33.41 -9.42 32.94
CA SER A 276 34.04 -8.22 32.35
C SER A 276 33.28 -7.68 31.13
N PRO A 277 33.50 -6.40 30.73
CA PRO A 277 32.57 -5.66 29.87
C PRO A 277 32.64 -6.10 28.42
N VAL A 278 31.49 -6.53 27.89
CA VAL A 278 31.27 -6.86 26.48
C VAL A 278 31.27 -5.58 25.64
N MET A 279 32.08 -5.58 24.58
CA MET A 279 32.12 -4.55 23.55
C MET A 279 30.71 -4.31 22.98
N LYS A 280 30.29 -3.03 22.92
CA LYS A 280 29.03 -2.63 22.29
C LYS A 280 29.08 -2.92 20.79
N LEU A 281 28.58 -4.09 20.39
CA LEU A 281 28.14 -4.32 19.02
C LEU A 281 26.95 -3.41 18.75
N LYS A 282 27.08 -2.58 17.70
CA LYS A 282 26.06 -1.66 17.22
C LYS A 282 24.89 -2.51 16.69
N CYS A 283 23.84 -2.63 17.51
CA CYS A 283 22.61 -3.29 17.13
C CYS A 283 21.96 -2.48 15.99
N VAL A 284 21.89 -3.09 14.81
CA VAL A 284 21.07 -2.58 13.71
C VAL A 284 19.62 -2.76 14.13
N ASP A 285 18.83 -1.70 14.01
CA ASP A 285 17.46 -1.59 14.51
C ASP A 285 16.54 -2.57 13.76
N PHE A 286 16.41 -3.80 14.28
CA PHE A 286 15.41 -4.75 13.80
C PHE A 286 14.04 -4.24 14.25
N GLY A 287 13.27 -3.75 13.28
CA GLY A 287 11.91 -3.23 13.47
C GLY A 287 11.11 -4.05 14.47
N LYS A 288 10.47 -3.34 15.42
CA LYS A 288 9.78 -3.91 16.58
C LYS A 288 8.91 -5.12 16.21
N PRO A 289 8.99 -6.24 16.93
CA PRO A 289 8.10 -7.38 16.74
C PRO A 289 6.63 -6.95 16.86
N ARG A 290 5.81 -7.28 15.86
CA ARG A 290 4.37 -6.95 15.82
C ARG A 290 3.67 -7.47 17.08
N SER A 291 2.74 -6.68 17.62
CA SER A 291 1.93 -7.11 18.76
C SER A 291 1.00 -8.28 18.37
N LYS A 292 0.83 -9.26 19.27
CA LYS A 292 -0.05 -10.43 19.06
C LYS A 292 -1.50 -10.04 18.69
N ARG A 293 -1.92 -8.81 19.02
CA ARG A 293 -3.23 -8.26 18.67
C ARG A 293 -3.36 -8.02 17.17
N ALA A 294 -2.34 -7.46 16.53
CA ALA A 294 -2.32 -7.22 15.08
C ALA A 294 -2.38 -8.54 14.28
N SER A 295 -1.71 -9.59 14.77
CA SER A 295 -1.74 -10.92 14.13
C SER A 295 -3.11 -11.60 14.20
N ARG A 296 -3.92 -11.35 15.25
CA ARG A 296 -5.29 -11.92 15.34
C ARG A 296 -6.26 -11.23 14.39
N VAL A 297 -6.15 -9.90 14.23
CA VAL A 297 -7.01 -9.14 13.31
C VAL A 297 -6.83 -9.62 11.87
N LEU A 298 -5.59 -9.91 11.45
CA LEU A 298 -5.30 -10.46 10.13
C LEU A 298 -5.92 -11.84 9.87
N ARG A 299 -5.96 -12.72 10.89
CA ARG A 299 -6.58 -14.04 10.76
C ARG A 299 -8.10 -13.98 10.69
N SER A 300 -8.73 -13.04 11.42
CA SER A 300 -10.19 -12.83 11.32
C SER A 300 -10.57 -12.36 9.92
N TYR A 301 -9.82 -11.37 9.41
CA TYR A 301 -10.11 -10.76 8.11
C TYR A 301 -9.91 -11.72 6.93
N SER A 302 -8.85 -12.54 6.97
CA SER A 302 -8.63 -13.57 5.95
C SER A 302 -9.76 -14.60 5.90
N ARG A 303 -10.33 -14.93 7.08
CA ARG A 303 -11.42 -15.90 7.20
C ARG A 303 -12.76 -15.33 6.74
N GLU A 304 -13.00 -14.05 7.00
CA GLU A 304 -14.18 -13.32 6.51
C GLU A 304 -14.14 -13.14 4.99
N MET A 305 -12.96 -12.88 4.42
CA MET A 305 -12.74 -12.79 2.97
C MET A 305 -12.97 -14.12 2.25
N GLU A 306 -12.49 -15.25 2.81
CA GLU A 306 -12.77 -16.58 2.25
C GLU A 306 -14.26 -16.95 2.34
N ALA A 307 -14.93 -16.58 3.44
CA ALA A 307 -16.36 -16.85 3.62
C ALA A 307 -17.27 -16.01 2.72
N ALA A 308 -16.78 -14.86 2.22
CA ALA A 308 -17.52 -13.97 1.33
C ALA A 308 -17.46 -14.37 -0.16
N LEU A 309 -16.70 -15.41 -0.51
CA LEU A 309 -16.65 -15.91 -1.88
C LEU A 309 -17.87 -16.84 -2.13
N PRO A 310 -18.66 -16.61 -3.20
CA PRO A 310 -19.77 -17.48 -3.52
C PRO A 310 -19.27 -18.89 -3.87
N VAL A 311 -19.85 -19.92 -3.26
CA VAL A 311 -19.62 -21.32 -3.61
C VAL A 311 -20.17 -21.53 -5.01
N VAL A 312 -19.28 -21.55 -6.01
CA VAL A 312 -19.62 -21.89 -7.38
C VAL A 312 -19.92 -23.38 -7.42
N SER A 313 -21.20 -23.74 -7.53
CA SER A 313 -21.61 -25.13 -7.77
C SER A 313 -21.12 -25.57 -9.15
N GLU A 314 -20.24 -26.57 -9.18
CA GLU A 314 -19.81 -27.26 -10.39
C GLU A 314 -20.95 -28.07 -10.99
N SER A 315 -21.85 -27.42 -11.72
CA SER A 315 -22.82 -28.10 -12.58
C SER A 315 -23.24 -27.22 -13.74
N SER A 316 -22.35 -27.06 -14.72
CA SER A 316 -22.75 -26.57 -16.04
C SER A 316 -21.96 -27.28 -17.12
N SER A 317 -22.49 -28.42 -17.56
CA SER A 317 -22.11 -29.09 -18.79
C SER A 317 -22.70 -28.32 -19.97
N PHE A 318 -21.89 -27.50 -20.64
CA PHE A 318 -22.23 -26.96 -21.95
C PHE A 318 -21.84 -27.97 -23.04
N SER A 319 -22.84 -28.44 -23.78
CA SER A 319 -22.68 -29.27 -24.97
C SER A 319 -22.08 -28.47 -26.11
N VAL A 320 -20.94 -28.92 -26.63
CA VAL A 320 -20.28 -28.39 -27.83
C VAL A 320 -21.05 -28.89 -29.05
N ALA A 321 -21.67 -27.97 -29.80
CA ALA A 321 -22.23 -28.24 -31.11
C ALA A 321 -21.10 -28.31 -32.16
N GLY A 322 -21.02 -29.43 -32.88
CA GLY A 322 -20.02 -29.66 -33.91
C GLY A 322 -20.29 -28.88 -35.20
N GLU A 323 -19.24 -28.26 -35.74
CA GLU A 323 -19.24 -27.74 -37.11
C GLU A 323 -18.91 -28.86 -38.12
N PRO A 324 -19.56 -28.89 -39.29
CA PRO A 324 -19.25 -29.83 -40.36
C PRO A 324 -18.14 -29.30 -41.27
N THR A 325 -17.05 -30.06 -41.35
CA THR A 325 -15.98 -29.91 -42.33
C THR A 325 -16.41 -30.46 -43.70
N SER A 326 -16.28 -29.68 -44.76
CA SER A 326 -16.20 -30.19 -46.14
C SER A 326 -15.37 -29.25 -47.02
N PRO A 327 -14.40 -29.77 -47.82
CA PRO A 327 -13.47 -28.95 -48.60
C PRO A 327 -13.96 -28.77 -50.04
N THR A 328 -13.96 -27.53 -50.55
CA THR A 328 -14.17 -27.25 -51.97
C THR A 328 -12.82 -27.00 -52.65
N LYS A 329 -12.49 -27.89 -53.59
CA LYS A 329 -11.38 -27.77 -54.55
C LYS A 329 -11.59 -26.55 -55.45
N GLN A 330 -10.54 -25.75 -55.65
CA GLN A 330 -10.39 -24.93 -56.87
C GLN A 330 -9.01 -25.19 -57.51
N PRO A 331 -8.91 -25.13 -58.85
CA PRO A 331 -7.75 -25.56 -59.60
C PRO A 331 -6.67 -24.49 -59.73
N ALA A 332 -5.44 -24.98 -59.93
CA ALA A 332 -4.23 -24.21 -60.17
C ALA A 332 -4.28 -23.38 -61.47
N SER A 333 -3.73 -22.17 -61.42
CA SER A 333 -3.35 -21.38 -62.60
C SER A 333 -2.03 -20.63 -62.36
N VAL A 334 -0.99 -21.15 -63.02
CA VAL A 334 0.09 -20.49 -63.78
C VAL A 334 0.82 -19.26 -63.19
N ARG A 335 2.14 -19.44 -63.03
CA ARG A 335 3.20 -18.44 -62.80
C ARG A 335 3.47 -17.56 -64.03
N GLU A 336 3.94 -16.32 -63.81
CA GLU A 336 5.07 -15.58 -64.47
C GLU A 336 4.99 -14.06 -64.13
N PRO A 337 6.04 -13.21 -64.33
CA PRO A 337 7.03 -12.86 -63.31
C PRO A 337 7.07 -11.36 -62.96
N ALA A 338 8.02 -11.01 -62.08
CA ALA A 338 8.25 -9.72 -61.44
C ALA A 338 8.52 -8.53 -62.38
N GLU A 339 7.87 -7.40 -62.10
CA GLU A 339 8.29 -6.07 -62.55
C GLU A 339 8.73 -5.20 -61.36
N THR A 340 10.00 -4.85 -61.37
CA THR A 340 10.68 -3.89 -60.51
C THR A 340 10.24 -2.46 -60.84
N ARG A 341 9.48 -1.82 -59.95
CA ARG A 341 9.25 -0.36 -60.03
C ARG A 341 10.35 0.39 -59.27
N GLY A 342 11.13 1.14 -60.05
CA GLY A 342 12.22 2.00 -59.59
C GLY A 342 11.76 3.18 -58.75
N LEU A 343 12.61 3.51 -57.78
CA LEU A 343 12.53 4.71 -56.95
C LEU A 343 12.94 5.93 -57.78
N GLN A 344 12.00 6.87 -58.00
CA GLN A 344 12.32 8.22 -58.47
C GLN A 344 12.92 9.01 -57.32
N THR A 345 14.16 9.48 -57.49
CA THR A 345 14.80 10.48 -56.63
C THR A 345 14.74 11.83 -57.33
N SER A 346 14.23 12.85 -56.64
CA SER A 346 14.23 14.24 -57.13
C SER A 346 15.52 14.94 -56.67
N PRO A 347 16.15 15.78 -57.51
CA PRO A 347 17.37 16.49 -57.13
C PRO A 347 17.07 17.71 -56.24
N ILE A 348 17.85 17.84 -55.17
CA ILE A 348 17.92 19.01 -54.29
C ILE A 348 18.78 20.07 -54.99
N VAL A 349 18.18 21.24 -55.24
CA VAL A 349 18.87 22.44 -55.74
C VAL A 349 19.30 23.28 -54.53
N TYR A 350 20.60 23.45 -54.34
CA TYR A 350 21.14 24.49 -53.45
C TYR A 350 21.22 25.81 -54.22
N LYS A 351 20.58 26.86 -53.69
CA LYS A 351 20.87 28.26 -54.08
C LYS A 351 22.03 28.77 -53.23
N MET A 352 23.07 29.26 -53.90
CA MET A 352 24.03 30.21 -53.34
C MET A 352 23.41 31.60 -53.24
#